data_AF-A0A2E4G2B5-F1
#
_entry.id   AF-A0A2E4G2B5-F1
#
_cell.length_a   1.000
_cell.length_b   1.000
_cell.length_c   1.000
_cell.angle_alpha   90.00
_cell.angle_beta   90.00
_cell.angle_gamma   90.00
#
_symmetry.space_group_name_H-M   'P 1'
#
loop_
_entity.id
_entity.type
_entity.pdbx_description
1 polymer ?
#
loop_
_entity_poly.entity_id
_entity_poly.type
_entity_poly.pdbx_seq_one_letter_code
_entity_poly.pdbx_strand_id
1 'polypeptide(L)'
;MIQKFTLFLLVAAIFPLSSSGQISEEYRSMAEQLNHYQRLYAPLSPFGESYIAIADLNLTEKEVQELVEGADYDQMLSANKDSISSIELIFYFQGLIIHSLDALLQHPDFGKKGAMDLIAEGELSIVRSDDGKLYNFSLDEKTGGTYRSRYSWMYYTDFKEPDSSDLEKFQSFFASDGFNEIYALDTDEGTKYLLTGFVRGCSYCFESFVQLVAFKDNQFYEEFSYSTNNRDWNEGVFYNPQTKTVEADFHFDDLTSSCDCAQNYSEEDAYFFQHTEDPFYFNVLRYRCKCSFVFNGKTFERSKASLERKYMGRGSYPEVLSFRLSKNQKEVKLLMAPDAALGYLFVRPDSLVEFSYPIDNPMDEDFVLSPNKDTLSFNNGDTQYQIYEVEQNGKLTEIGMLVTVQGKKYTLQGDITTAKGSLKKLDVEHAYNVFQKLD
;
A
#
# COMPACT_ATOMS: atom_id res chain seq x y z
N MET A 1 -16.12 -92.13 2.81
CA MET A 1 -15.28 -91.53 3.86
C MET A 1 -14.36 -90.52 3.16
N ILE A 2 -14.63 -89.21 3.33
CA ILE A 2 -13.67 -88.08 3.37
C ILE A 2 -12.77 -87.87 2.12
N GLN A 3 -12.67 -86.74 1.39
CA GLN A 3 -13.09 -85.35 1.56
C GLN A 3 -12.96 -84.63 0.19
N LYS A 4 -13.85 -83.65 -0.04
CA LYS A 4 -13.67 -82.55 -1.00
C LYS A 4 -12.48 -81.68 -0.57
N PHE A 5 -11.68 -81.12 -1.49
CA PHE A 5 -11.15 -79.77 -1.29
C PHE A 5 -10.82 -79.06 -2.61
N THR A 6 -11.67 -78.08 -2.88
CA THR A 6 -11.55 -76.99 -3.85
C THR A 6 -10.35 -76.13 -3.47
N LEU A 7 -9.35 -75.98 -4.34
CA LEU A 7 -8.29 -74.97 -4.15
C LEU A 7 -8.77 -73.66 -4.80
N PHE A 8 -9.37 -72.82 -3.95
CA PHE A 8 -9.65 -71.42 -4.22
C PHE A 8 -8.32 -70.69 -4.34
N LEU A 9 -7.95 -70.30 -5.57
CA LEU A 9 -6.81 -69.42 -5.81
C LEU A 9 -7.23 -68.01 -5.36
N LEU A 10 -6.86 -67.70 -4.12
CA LEU A 10 -7.00 -66.40 -3.51
C LEU A 10 -6.15 -65.41 -4.32
N VAL A 11 -6.79 -64.68 -5.24
CA VAL A 11 -6.25 -63.44 -5.78
C VAL A 11 -6.15 -62.50 -4.59
N ALA A 12 -5.00 -62.51 -3.93
CA ALA A 12 -4.59 -61.44 -3.05
C ALA A 12 -4.52 -60.19 -3.93
N ALA A 13 -5.64 -59.47 -3.99
CA ALA A 13 -5.68 -58.11 -4.43
C ALA A 13 -4.72 -57.36 -3.50
N ILE A 14 -3.48 -57.19 -3.97
CA ILE A 14 -2.57 -56.14 -3.54
C ILE A 14 -3.25 -54.85 -3.99
N PHE A 15 -4.32 -54.47 -3.29
CA PHE A 15 -4.65 -53.07 -3.16
C PHE A 15 -3.47 -52.52 -2.35
N PRO A 16 -2.64 -51.62 -2.90
CA PRO A 16 -1.92 -50.73 -2.03
C PRO A 16 -3.03 -50.04 -1.24
N LEU A 17 -3.18 -50.43 0.02
CA LEU A 17 -3.79 -49.56 1.01
C LEU A 17 -2.93 -48.31 0.92
N SER A 18 -3.40 -47.34 0.16
CA SER A 18 -2.98 -45.96 0.23
C SER A 18 -3.24 -45.60 1.69
N SER A 19 -2.27 -45.85 2.56
CA SER A 19 -2.28 -45.27 3.88
C SER A 19 -2.39 -43.78 3.59
N SER A 20 -3.51 -43.19 3.95
CA SER A 20 -3.53 -41.78 4.27
C SER A 20 -2.52 -41.66 5.41
N GLY A 21 -1.25 -41.46 5.05
CA GLY A 21 -0.12 -41.67 5.92
C GLY A 21 -0.32 -40.80 7.14
N GLN A 22 -0.54 -41.43 8.29
CA GLN A 22 -0.57 -40.70 9.54
C GLN A 22 0.74 -39.95 9.67
N ILE A 23 0.65 -38.70 10.13
CA ILE A 23 1.82 -37.90 10.48
C ILE A 23 2.63 -38.69 11.52
N SER A 24 3.91 -38.89 11.23
CA SER A 24 4.86 -39.61 12.06
C SER A 24 5.04 -38.94 13.42
N GLU A 25 5.40 -39.73 14.43
CA GLU A 25 5.76 -39.21 15.75
C GLU A 25 7.00 -38.30 15.70
N GLU A 26 7.90 -38.53 14.75
CA GLU A 26 9.08 -37.68 14.52
C GLU A 26 8.66 -36.26 14.11
N TYR A 27 7.81 -36.12 13.09
CA TYR A 27 7.28 -34.81 12.68
C TYR A 27 6.50 -34.12 13.82
N ARG A 28 5.71 -34.88 14.59
CA ARG A 28 5.00 -34.34 15.76
C ARG A 28 5.96 -33.79 16.80
N SER A 29 7.02 -34.54 17.13
CA SER A 29 8.06 -34.11 18.06
C SER A 29 8.77 -32.84 17.58
N MET A 30 9.08 -32.74 16.28
CA MET A 30 9.69 -31.55 15.69
C MET A 30 8.75 -30.33 15.76
N ALA A 31 7.45 -30.53 15.48
CA ALA A 31 6.45 -29.48 15.60
C ALA A 31 6.26 -29.02 17.05
N GLU A 32 6.23 -29.95 18.01
CA GLU A 32 6.17 -29.64 19.44
C GLU A 32 7.38 -28.82 19.91
N GLN A 33 8.58 -29.14 19.41
CA GLN A 33 9.81 -28.41 19.67
C GLN A 33 9.76 -26.99 19.09
N LEU A 34 9.37 -26.83 17.81
CA LEU A 34 9.16 -25.51 17.20
C LEU A 34 8.19 -24.67 18.04
N ASN A 35 7.04 -25.24 18.43
CA ASN A 35 6.04 -24.54 19.23
C ASN A 35 6.55 -24.21 20.63
N HIS A 36 7.45 -25.02 21.20
CA HIS A 36 8.10 -24.71 22.47
C HIS A 36 8.96 -23.45 22.34
N TYR A 37 9.78 -23.33 21.30
CA TYR A 37 10.57 -22.13 21.05
C TYR A 37 9.70 -20.90 20.79
N GLN A 38 8.61 -21.04 20.03
CA GLN A 38 7.65 -19.95 19.84
C GLN A 38 7.03 -19.46 21.17
N ARG A 39 6.69 -20.37 22.10
CA ARG A 39 6.17 -20.01 23.43
C ARG A 39 7.19 -19.25 24.28
N LEU A 40 8.46 -19.62 24.20
CA LEU A 40 9.54 -18.91 24.91
C LEU A 40 9.82 -17.55 24.26
N TYR A 41 9.69 -17.46 22.93
CA TYR A 41 9.87 -16.24 22.16
C TYR A 41 8.76 -15.21 22.41
N ALA A 42 7.50 -15.64 22.46
CA ALA A 42 6.31 -14.80 22.55
C ALA A 42 6.38 -13.68 23.61
N PRO A 43 6.72 -13.94 24.90
CA PRO A 43 6.74 -12.89 25.93
C PRO A 43 7.95 -11.94 25.85
N LEU A 44 8.95 -12.23 25.02
CA LEU A 44 10.16 -11.40 24.94
C LEU A 44 9.85 -10.01 24.37
N SER A 45 10.57 -9.02 24.87
CA SER A 45 10.45 -7.61 24.46
C SER A 45 11.84 -7.02 24.23
N PRO A 46 12.03 -6.21 23.17
CA PRO A 46 13.26 -5.45 22.99
C PRO A 46 13.34 -4.21 23.89
N PHE A 47 12.23 -3.85 24.54
CA PHE A 47 12.16 -2.69 25.42
C PHE A 47 12.39 -3.07 26.88
N GLY A 48 13.33 -2.37 27.51
CA GLY A 48 13.66 -2.50 28.94
C GLY A 48 14.92 -3.32 29.19
N GLU A 49 15.54 -3.10 30.36
CA GLU A 49 16.64 -3.95 30.87
C GLU A 49 16.04 -5.17 31.57
N SER A 50 15.48 -6.10 30.80
CA SER A 50 15.02 -7.39 31.33
C SER A 50 16.12 -8.43 31.15
N TYR A 51 16.65 -8.90 32.28
CA TYR A 51 17.41 -10.15 32.34
C TYR A 51 16.46 -11.28 32.73
N ILE A 52 16.53 -12.39 32.01
CA ILE A 52 15.72 -13.59 32.25
C ILE A 52 16.66 -14.66 32.78
N ALA A 53 16.29 -15.32 33.89
CA ALA A 53 17.07 -16.39 34.46
C ALA A 53 17.11 -17.57 33.48
N ILE A 54 18.31 -18.07 33.17
CA ILE A 54 18.50 -19.16 32.21
C ILE A 54 17.77 -20.44 32.67
N ALA A 55 17.71 -20.66 34.00
CA ALA A 55 16.99 -21.78 34.59
C ALA A 55 15.48 -21.78 34.30
N ASP A 56 14.89 -20.60 34.03
CA ASP A 56 13.46 -20.47 33.74
C ASP A 56 13.13 -20.80 32.27
N LEU A 57 14.14 -20.88 31.39
CA LEU A 57 13.96 -21.15 29.95
C LEU A 57 13.75 -22.63 29.63
N ASN A 58 14.02 -23.53 30.59
CA ASN A 58 13.90 -24.99 30.44
C ASN A 58 14.65 -25.53 29.19
N LEU A 59 15.81 -24.95 28.90
CA LEU A 59 16.71 -25.38 27.82
C LEU A 59 17.51 -26.62 28.22
N THR A 60 17.94 -27.41 27.24
CA THR A 60 18.91 -28.50 27.45
C THR A 60 20.28 -27.94 27.83
N GLU A 61 21.12 -28.75 28.49
CA GLU A 61 22.49 -28.34 28.84
C GLU A 61 23.30 -27.85 27.63
N LYS A 62 23.08 -28.48 26.46
CA LYS A 62 23.72 -28.10 25.20
C LYS A 62 23.26 -26.72 24.74
N GLU A 63 21.95 -26.46 24.73
CA GLU A 63 21.39 -25.15 24.35
C GLU A 63 21.82 -24.05 25.33
N VAL A 64 21.90 -24.36 26.64
CA VAL A 64 22.44 -23.41 27.63
C VAL A 64 23.89 -23.08 27.33
N GLN A 65 24.70 -24.07 26.98
CA GLN A 65 26.09 -23.85 26.62
C GLN A 65 26.21 -23.00 25.35
N GLU A 66 25.49 -23.32 24.28
CA GLU A 66 25.47 -22.56 23.03
C GLU A 66 25.02 -21.10 23.26
N LEU A 67 23.98 -20.90 24.07
CA LEU A 67 23.49 -19.58 24.45
C LEU A 67 24.54 -18.75 25.21
N VAL A 68 25.19 -19.35 26.21
CA VAL A 68 26.20 -18.66 27.03
C VAL A 68 27.48 -18.37 26.24
N GLU A 69 27.90 -19.28 25.36
CA GLU A 69 29.07 -19.08 24.49
C GLU A 69 28.81 -18.04 23.39
N GLY A 70 27.58 -17.96 22.86
CA GLY A 70 27.18 -16.96 21.88
C GLY A 70 27.07 -15.54 22.46
N ALA A 71 26.69 -15.43 23.73
CA ALA A 71 26.48 -14.17 24.44
C ALA A 71 27.77 -13.53 25.02
N ASP A 72 28.95 -13.82 24.46
CA ASP A 72 30.28 -13.40 24.97
C ASP A 72 30.59 -11.90 24.70
N TYR A 73 29.66 -11.03 25.08
CA TYR A 73 29.86 -9.59 25.24
C TYR A 73 29.41 -9.20 26.65
N ASP A 74 30.24 -8.45 27.39
CA ASP A 74 30.10 -8.12 28.83
C ASP A 74 28.76 -7.47 29.25
N GLN A 75 27.86 -7.15 28.32
CA GLN A 75 26.56 -6.53 28.55
C GLN A 75 25.35 -7.45 28.31
N MET A 76 25.55 -8.70 27.89
CA MET A 76 24.45 -9.62 27.54
C MET A 76 24.07 -10.60 28.65
N LEU A 77 25.02 -10.96 29.51
CA LEU A 77 24.83 -11.84 30.67
C LEU A 77 24.88 -11.06 31.97
N SER A 78 24.18 -11.55 33.00
CA SER A 78 24.36 -11.07 34.37
C SER A 78 25.81 -11.32 34.84
N ALA A 79 26.25 -10.59 35.86
CA ALA A 79 27.62 -10.72 36.38
C ALA A 79 27.98 -12.15 36.83
N ASN A 80 26.98 -12.92 37.27
CA ASN A 80 27.09 -14.32 37.66
C ASN A 80 26.71 -15.31 36.54
N LYS A 81 26.42 -14.82 35.33
CA LYS A 81 26.06 -15.61 34.14
C LYS A 81 24.89 -16.57 34.37
N ASP A 82 23.96 -16.22 35.25
CA ASP A 82 22.75 -17.00 35.55
C ASP A 82 21.51 -16.47 34.82
N SER A 83 21.63 -15.28 34.22
CA SER A 83 20.57 -14.57 33.55
C SER A 83 21.10 -13.91 32.29
N ILE A 84 20.24 -13.73 31.30
CA ILE A 84 20.59 -13.23 29.98
C ILE A 84 19.60 -12.15 29.54
N SER A 85 20.08 -11.17 28.78
CA SER A 85 19.26 -10.08 28.28
C SER A 85 18.15 -10.59 27.35
N SER A 86 16.98 -9.97 27.44
CA SER A 86 15.83 -10.28 26.58
C SER A 86 16.14 -10.11 25.09
N ILE A 87 16.97 -9.13 24.72
CA ILE A 87 17.36 -8.90 23.33
C ILE A 87 18.21 -10.05 22.76
N GLU A 88 19.12 -10.61 23.55
CA GLU A 88 19.92 -11.76 23.12
C GLU A 88 19.06 -13.02 22.97
N LEU A 89 18.11 -13.21 23.89
CA LEU A 89 17.12 -14.29 23.76
C LEU A 89 16.24 -14.17 22.52
N ILE A 90 15.91 -12.94 22.11
CA ILE A 90 15.15 -12.71 20.87
C ILE A 90 15.92 -13.29 19.68
N PHE A 91 17.20 -12.93 19.50
CA PHE A 91 18.01 -13.42 18.38
C PHE A 91 18.24 -14.93 18.46
N TYR A 92 18.54 -15.45 19.66
CA TYR A 92 18.75 -16.88 19.85
C TYR A 92 17.53 -17.71 19.46
N PHE A 93 16.34 -17.36 19.98
CA PHE A 93 15.12 -18.11 19.67
C PHE A 93 14.65 -17.91 18.22
N GLN A 94 14.91 -16.76 17.60
CA GLN A 94 14.70 -16.61 16.14
C GLN A 94 15.50 -17.66 15.37
N GLY A 95 16.79 -17.83 15.66
CA GLY A 95 17.62 -18.84 15.03
C GLY A 95 17.07 -20.26 15.22
N LEU A 96 16.67 -20.63 16.44
CA LEU A 96 16.09 -21.93 16.73
C LEU A 96 14.76 -22.18 16.00
N ILE A 97 13.88 -21.17 15.95
CA ILE A 97 12.60 -21.23 15.25
C ILE A 97 12.84 -21.45 13.75
N ILE A 98 13.73 -20.68 13.14
CA ILE A 98 14.05 -20.77 11.70
C ILE A 98 14.63 -22.14 11.36
N HIS A 99 15.60 -22.62 12.13
CA HIS A 99 16.22 -23.92 11.91
C HIS A 99 15.21 -25.08 12.08
N SER A 100 14.37 -25.00 13.11
CA SER A 100 13.32 -26.00 13.34
C SER A 100 12.27 -26.01 12.23
N LEU A 101 11.91 -24.82 11.74
CA LEU A 101 11.01 -24.67 10.60
C LEU A 101 11.61 -25.30 9.34
N ASP A 102 12.86 -24.97 8.99
CA ASP A 102 13.53 -25.54 7.81
C ASP A 102 13.56 -27.08 7.85
N ALA A 103 13.89 -27.65 9.01
CA ALA A 103 13.87 -29.10 9.21
C ALA A 103 12.45 -29.70 9.00
N LEU A 104 11.40 -29.02 9.47
CA LEU A 104 10.01 -29.43 9.26
C LEU A 104 9.60 -29.36 7.79
N LEU A 105 9.99 -28.30 7.08
CA LEU A 105 9.66 -28.10 5.66
C LEU A 105 10.30 -29.17 4.77
N GLN A 106 11.50 -29.64 5.13
CA GLN A 106 12.22 -30.69 4.40
C GLN A 106 11.73 -32.11 4.76
N HIS A 107 10.92 -32.27 5.82
CA HIS A 107 10.46 -33.58 6.26
C HIS A 107 9.41 -34.17 5.28
N PRO A 108 9.43 -35.48 4.96
CA PRO A 108 8.47 -36.12 4.04
C PRO A 108 6.98 -36.06 4.45
N ASP A 109 6.71 -35.63 5.69
CA ASP A 109 5.35 -35.44 6.20
C ASP A 109 4.82 -34.02 5.99
N PHE A 110 5.69 -33.09 5.59
CA PHE A 110 5.28 -31.76 5.19
C PHE A 110 4.28 -31.86 4.03
N GLY A 111 3.19 -31.08 4.11
CA GLY A 111 2.08 -31.15 3.14
C GLY A 111 1.07 -32.29 3.37
N LYS A 112 1.32 -33.23 4.29
CA LYS A 112 0.28 -34.19 4.69
C LYS A 112 -0.86 -33.49 5.43
N LYS A 113 -2.06 -34.05 5.33
CA LYS A 113 -3.26 -33.52 6.01
C LYS A 113 -3.01 -33.42 7.53
N GLY A 114 -3.15 -32.21 8.07
CA GLY A 114 -2.98 -31.91 9.50
C GLY A 114 -1.55 -31.53 9.90
N ALA A 115 -0.56 -31.62 8.99
CA ALA A 115 0.84 -31.30 9.32
C ALA A 115 1.02 -29.81 9.63
N MET A 116 0.32 -28.94 8.90
CA MET A 116 0.34 -27.49 9.12
C MET A 116 -0.36 -27.09 10.42
N ASP A 117 -1.43 -27.79 10.79
CA ASP A 117 -2.19 -27.48 12.01
C ASP A 117 -1.32 -27.67 13.26
N LEU A 118 -0.29 -28.51 13.19
CA LEU A 118 0.66 -28.74 14.29
C LEU A 118 1.62 -27.57 14.52
N ILE A 119 1.80 -26.66 13.56
CA ILE A 119 2.79 -25.56 13.65
C ILE A 119 2.17 -24.18 13.53
N ALA A 120 0.84 -24.12 13.33
CA ALA A 120 0.09 -22.87 13.18
C ALA A 120 -0.18 -22.15 14.52
N GLU A 121 0.26 -22.71 15.65
CA GLU A 121 0.10 -22.12 16.97
C GLU A 121 1.35 -21.32 17.36
N GLY A 122 1.21 -20.02 17.61
CA GLY A 122 2.28 -19.20 18.19
C GLY A 122 2.51 -17.86 17.48
N GLU A 123 3.78 -17.50 17.37
CA GLU A 123 4.27 -16.21 16.83
C GLU A 123 4.55 -16.29 15.32
N LEU A 124 4.65 -17.49 14.76
CA LEU A 124 4.86 -17.71 13.34
C LEU A 124 3.55 -17.45 12.58
N SER A 125 3.52 -16.41 11.77
CA SER A 125 2.47 -16.18 10.79
C SER A 125 2.71 -17.08 9.58
N ILE A 126 1.68 -17.81 9.17
CA ILE A 126 1.74 -18.74 8.05
C ILE A 126 0.65 -18.34 7.05
N VAL A 127 1.07 -17.98 5.85
CA VAL A 127 0.20 -17.70 4.71
C VAL A 127 0.48 -18.74 3.64
N ARG A 128 -0.57 -19.28 3.02
CA ARG A 128 -0.42 -20.29 1.96
C ARG A 128 -1.34 -20.00 0.80
N SER A 129 -0.91 -20.37 -0.39
CA SER A 129 -1.76 -20.41 -1.57
C SER A 129 -2.85 -21.47 -1.45
N ASP A 130 -3.98 -21.25 -2.11
CA ASP A 130 -5.13 -22.18 -2.11
C ASP A 130 -4.81 -23.56 -2.70
N ASP A 131 -3.84 -23.63 -3.62
CA ASP A 131 -3.34 -24.88 -4.20
C ASP A 131 -2.32 -25.60 -3.29
N GLY A 132 -1.94 -25.00 -2.15
CA GLY A 132 -1.02 -25.57 -1.18
C GLY A 132 0.42 -25.70 -1.68
N LYS A 133 0.84 -24.90 -2.67
CA LYS A 133 2.18 -24.98 -3.25
C LYS A 133 3.13 -23.89 -2.79
N LEU A 134 2.63 -22.68 -2.56
CA LEU A 134 3.44 -21.53 -2.13
C LEU A 134 3.06 -21.12 -0.72
N TYR A 135 4.07 -21.00 0.13
CA TYR A 135 3.93 -20.64 1.54
C TYR A 135 4.80 -19.42 1.83
N ASN A 136 4.29 -18.53 2.66
CA ASN A 136 5.04 -17.51 3.34
C ASN A 136 4.98 -17.78 4.84
N PHE A 137 6.14 -17.83 5.47
CA PHE A 137 6.30 -17.87 6.91
C PHE A 137 6.87 -16.52 7.32
N SER A 138 6.32 -15.91 8.36
CA SER A 138 6.89 -14.68 8.92
C SER A 138 6.85 -14.64 10.44
N LEU A 139 7.86 -14.00 11.02
CA LEU A 139 8.05 -13.87 12.46
C LEU A 139 8.38 -12.40 12.75
N ASP A 140 7.71 -11.79 13.72
CA ASP A 140 8.06 -10.44 14.19
C ASP A 140 9.53 -10.43 14.62
N GLU A 141 10.34 -9.50 14.12
CA GLU A 141 11.76 -9.47 14.48
C GLU A 141 12.02 -8.94 15.89
N LYS A 142 11.05 -8.23 16.48
CA LYS A 142 11.19 -7.55 17.76
C LYS A 142 12.45 -6.66 17.80
N THR A 143 12.77 -5.94 16.73
CA THR A 143 13.95 -5.05 16.64
C THR A 143 13.88 -3.82 17.55
N GLY A 144 12.68 -3.48 18.04
CA GLY A 144 12.44 -2.26 18.82
C GLY A 144 12.23 -1.04 17.93
N GLY A 145 11.64 0.01 18.49
CA GLY A 145 11.22 1.19 17.74
C GLY A 145 9.77 1.13 17.24
N THR A 146 9.42 2.02 16.31
CA THR A 146 8.05 2.12 15.77
C THR A 146 7.84 1.34 14.47
N TYR A 147 8.94 0.99 13.80
CA TYR A 147 8.95 0.02 12.71
C TYR A 147 8.76 -1.37 13.30
N ARG A 148 7.91 -2.19 12.67
CA ARG A 148 7.73 -3.60 13.04
C ARG A 148 8.22 -4.46 11.89
N SER A 149 9.54 -4.63 11.80
CA SER A 149 10.13 -5.56 10.85
C SER A 149 9.69 -6.99 11.13
N ARG A 150 9.66 -7.79 10.08
CA ARG A 150 9.45 -9.22 10.17
C ARG A 150 10.55 -9.93 9.41
N TYR A 151 11.02 -11.03 9.97
CA TYR A 151 11.70 -11.99 9.14
C TYR A 151 10.67 -12.75 8.33
N SER A 152 10.93 -12.93 7.05
CA SER A 152 10.04 -13.67 6.17
C SER A 152 10.77 -14.68 5.30
N TRP A 153 10.14 -15.83 5.11
CA TRP A 153 10.66 -16.95 4.34
C TRP A 153 9.56 -17.51 3.44
N MET A 154 9.93 -17.69 2.18
CA MET A 154 9.08 -18.32 1.19
C MET A 154 9.43 -19.80 1.06
N TYR A 155 8.44 -20.64 0.82
CA TYR A 155 8.65 -22.04 0.51
C TYR A 155 7.74 -22.46 -0.64
N TYR A 156 8.33 -23.12 -1.64
CA TYR A 156 7.59 -23.59 -2.82
C TYR A 156 7.79 -25.09 -3.00
N THR A 157 6.68 -25.84 -3.00
CA THR A 157 6.71 -27.32 -3.00
C THR A 157 7.29 -27.92 -4.27
N ASP A 158 7.17 -27.22 -5.40
CA ASP A 158 7.59 -27.71 -6.71
C ASP A 158 9.01 -27.24 -7.07
N PHE A 159 9.70 -26.58 -6.13
CA PHE A 159 11.09 -26.14 -6.31
C PHE A 159 12.02 -27.35 -6.37
N LYS A 160 12.80 -27.49 -7.45
CA LYS A 160 13.62 -28.68 -7.70
C LYS A 160 15.07 -28.43 -7.36
N GLU A 161 15.61 -29.28 -6.48
CA GLU A 161 17.04 -29.41 -6.17
C GLU A 161 17.79 -28.06 -6.08
N PRO A 162 17.33 -27.10 -5.25
CA PRO A 162 18.03 -25.85 -5.13
C PRO A 162 19.41 -26.06 -4.53
N ASP A 163 20.44 -25.53 -5.18
CA ASP A 163 21.65 -25.24 -4.45
C ASP A 163 21.41 -24.05 -3.51
N SER A 164 22.36 -23.81 -2.59
CA SER A 164 22.22 -22.73 -1.61
C SER A 164 22.07 -21.34 -2.26
N SER A 165 22.66 -21.13 -3.45
CA SER A 165 22.62 -19.85 -4.15
C SER A 165 21.26 -19.59 -4.81
N ASP A 166 20.61 -20.64 -5.31
CA ASP A 166 19.28 -20.55 -5.89
C ASP A 166 18.21 -20.35 -4.82
N LEU A 167 18.39 -20.93 -3.63
CA LEU A 167 17.53 -20.67 -2.48
C LEU A 167 17.67 -19.23 -1.97
N GLU A 168 18.89 -18.69 -1.88
CA GLU A 168 19.12 -17.30 -1.46
C GLU A 168 18.48 -16.31 -2.44
N LYS A 169 18.68 -16.50 -3.75
CA LYS A 169 18.04 -15.70 -4.79
C LYS A 169 16.52 -15.78 -4.69
N PHE A 170 16.00 -16.99 -4.52
CA PHE A 170 14.58 -17.23 -4.33
C PHE A 170 14.01 -16.43 -3.16
N GLN A 171 14.69 -16.44 -2.00
CA GLN A 171 14.23 -15.65 -0.85
C GLN A 171 14.31 -14.15 -1.12
N SER A 172 15.40 -13.68 -1.71
CA SER A 172 15.64 -12.25 -1.98
C SER A 172 14.68 -11.62 -3.01
N PHE A 173 14.01 -12.44 -3.82
CA PHE A 173 13.05 -11.99 -4.83
C PHE A 173 11.75 -11.45 -4.19
N PHE A 174 11.40 -11.94 -3.00
CA PHE A 174 10.16 -11.59 -2.32
C PHE A 174 10.37 -10.48 -1.29
N ALA A 175 9.28 -9.79 -0.94
CA ALA A 175 9.32 -8.74 0.08
C ALA A 175 9.80 -9.30 1.44
N SER A 176 10.74 -8.61 2.07
CA SER A 176 11.41 -9.08 3.29
C SER A 176 10.50 -9.17 4.51
N ASP A 177 9.49 -8.29 4.60
CA ASP A 177 8.52 -8.26 5.70
C ASP A 177 7.35 -9.25 5.53
N GLY A 178 7.35 -10.01 4.43
CA GLY A 178 6.40 -11.08 4.16
C GLY A 178 5.05 -10.62 3.61
N PHE A 179 4.10 -11.56 3.61
CA PHE A 179 2.80 -11.39 2.99
C PHE A 179 1.68 -11.74 3.95
N ASN A 180 0.49 -11.20 3.68
CA ASN A 180 -0.73 -11.46 4.45
C ASN A 180 -1.64 -12.48 3.77
N GLU A 181 -1.64 -12.51 2.44
CA GLU A 181 -2.46 -13.43 1.63
C GLU A 181 -1.69 -13.84 0.36
N ILE A 182 -1.94 -15.07 -0.12
CA ILE A 182 -1.40 -15.58 -1.38
C ILE A 182 -2.55 -16.24 -2.15
N TYR A 183 -2.86 -15.74 -3.34
CA TYR A 183 -3.92 -16.26 -4.19
C TYR A 183 -3.34 -17.02 -5.38
N ALA A 184 -3.76 -18.27 -5.57
CA ALA A 184 -3.45 -19.03 -6.77
C ALA A 184 -4.41 -18.62 -7.90
N LEU A 185 -3.85 -18.22 -9.04
CA LEU A 185 -4.57 -17.80 -10.24
C LEU A 185 -4.25 -18.77 -11.38
N ASP A 186 -5.22 -19.59 -11.75
CA ASP A 186 -5.09 -20.48 -12.91
C ASP A 186 -5.15 -19.68 -14.21
N THR A 187 -4.15 -19.88 -15.07
CA THR A 187 -4.03 -19.26 -16.39
C THR A 187 -3.69 -20.30 -17.45
N ASP A 188 -3.81 -19.93 -18.73
CA ASP A 188 -3.38 -20.78 -19.85
C ASP A 188 -1.85 -21.01 -19.86
N GLU A 189 -1.07 -20.16 -19.17
CA GLU A 189 0.38 -20.29 -19.01
C GLU A 189 0.78 -21.09 -17.76
N GLY A 190 -0.19 -21.62 -17.01
CA GLY A 190 0.01 -22.29 -15.71
C GLY A 190 -0.50 -21.47 -14.53
N THR A 191 -0.21 -21.93 -13.31
CA THR A 191 -0.61 -21.24 -12.08
C THR A 191 0.31 -20.04 -11.82
N LYS A 192 -0.29 -18.88 -11.56
CA LYS A 192 0.39 -17.67 -11.08
C LYS A 192 -0.03 -17.40 -9.64
N TYR A 193 0.81 -16.70 -8.88
CA TYR A 193 0.52 -16.37 -7.49
C TYR A 193 0.43 -14.86 -7.35
N LEU A 194 -0.70 -14.36 -6.87
CA LEU A 194 -0.82 -12.98 -6.43
C LEU A 194 -0.63 -12.93 -4.93
N LEU A 195 0.46 -12.30 -4.50
CA LEU A 195 0.78 -12.09 -3.10
C LEU A 195 0.37 -10.67 -2.70
N THR A 196 -0.20 -10.51 -1.51
CA THR A 196 -0.55 -9.20 -0.96
C THR A 196 0.13 -9.02 0.39
N GLY A 197 0.70 -7.85 0.63
CA GLY A 197 1.41 -7.56 1.87
C GLY A 197 1.09 -6.18 2.43
N PHE A 198 1.28 -6.07 3.74
CA PHE A 198 1.09 -4.86 4.51
C PHE A 198 2.19 -4.73 5.57
N VAL A 199 2.88 -3.58 5.58
CA VAL A 199 3.98 -3.31 6.50
C VAL A 199 3.72 -2.02 7.25
N ARG A 200 3.93 -2.07 8.58
CA ARG A 200 3.96 -0.86 9.40
C ARG A 200 5.39 -0.36 9.54
N GLY A 201 5.78 0.52 8.62
CA GLY A 201 7.07 1.22 8.57
C GLY A 201 7.38 2.07 9.82
N CYS A 202 6.37 2.72 10.39
CA CYS A 202 6.50 3.55 11.59
C CYS A 202 5.14 3.73 12.29
N SER A 203 5.05 4.59 13.31
CA SER A 203 3.78 4.87 13.99
C SER A 203 2.64 5.25 13.03
N TYR A 204 2.97 5.94 11.93
CA TYR A 204 2.06 6.44 10.89
C TYR A 204 2.66 6.27 9.49
N CYS A 205 3.35 5.16 9.23
CA CYS A 205 3.86 4.83 7.90
C CYS A 205 3.38 3.42 7.59
N PHE A 206 2.56 3.29 6.55
CA PHE A 206 1.91 2.04 6.20
C PHE A 206 2.18 1.74 4.74
N GLU A 207 2.97 0.71 4.49
CA GLU A 207 3.14 0.16 3.15
C GLU A 207 2.04 -0.86 2.90
N SER A 208 1.47 -0.81 1.71
CA SER A 208 0.61 -1.88 1.21
C SER A 208 0.99 -2.15 -0.24
N PHE A 209 1.04 -3.44 -0.59
CA PHE A 209 1.54 -3.84 -1.88
C PHE A 209 0.91 -5.15 -2.36
N VAL A 210 0.97 -5.33 -3.67
CA VAL A 210 0.64 -6.58 -4.34
C VAL A 210 1.75 -6.95 -5.31
N GLN A 211 1.99 -8.25 -5.47
CA GLN A 211 2.99 -8.79 -6.38
C GLN A 211 2.40 -10.02 -7.08
N LEU A 212 2.30 -9.98 -8.41
CA LEU A 212 1.95 -11.14 -9.23
C LEU A 212 3.24 -11.81 -9.69
N VAL A 213 3.37 -13.10 -9.39
CA VAL A 213 4.56 -13.87 -9.74
C VAL A 213 4.18 -15.13 -10.51
N ALA A 214 5.05 -15.54 -11.42
CA ALA A 214 4.94 -16.80 -12.13
C ALA A 214 6.21 -17.63 -11.92
N PHE A 215 6.04 -18.93 -11.69
CA PHE A 215 7.17 -19.86 -11.58
C PHE A 215 7.43 -20.52 -12.93
N LYS A 216 8.59 -20.24 -13.54
CA LYS A 216 9.01 -20.79 -14.85
C LYS A 216 10.50 -21.14 -14.75
N ASP A 217 10.92 -22.24 -15.37
CA ASP A 217 12.35 -22.62 -15.44
C ASP A 217 13.09 -22.64 -14.08
N ASN A 218 12.42 -23.17 -13.04
CA ASN A 218 12.92 -23.22 -11.66
C ASN A 218 13.16 -21.85 -10.99
N GLN A 219 12.52 -20.78 -11.49
CA GLN A 219 12.67 -19.42 -10.97
C GLN A 219 11.32 -18.68 -10.92
N PHE A 220 11.19 -17.73 -10.01
CA PHE A 220 10.07 -16.81 -9.98
C PHE A 220 10.36 -15.56 -10.83
N TYR A 221 9.34 -15.11 -11.54
CA TYR A 221 9.35 -13.88 -12.31
C TYR A 221 8.21 -12.99 -11.84
N GLU A 222 8.50 -11.71 -11.63
CA GLU A 222 7.49 -10.69 -11.37
C GLU A 222 6.82 -10.31 -12.69
N GLU A 223 5.49 -10.42 -12.74
CA GLU A 223 4.69 -10.07 -13.91
C GLU A 223 3.79 -8.84 -13.69
N PHE A 224 3.63 -8.43 -12.43
CA PHE A 224 2.97 -7.19 -12.02
C PHE A 224 3.34 -6.87 -10.56
N SER A 225 3.58 -5.61 -10.25
CA SER A 225 3.75 -5.12 -8.89
C SER A 225 3.12 -3.74 -8.74
N TYR A 226 2.56 -3.49 -7.57
CA TYR A 226 2.06 -2.17 -7.21
C TYR A 226 2.15 -1.99 -5.70
N SER A 227 2.74 -0.89 -5.25
CA SER A 227 2.87 -0.57 -3.83
C SER A 227 2.62 0.91 -3.57
N THR A 228 2.25 1.23 -2.32
CA THR A 228 2.08 2.60 -1.84
C THR A 228 2.52 2.68 -0.39
N ASN A 229 3.04 3.83 0.02
CA ASN A 229 3.40 4.14 1.40
C ASN A 229 2.56 5.32 1.91
N ASN A 230 1.67 5.10 2.86
CA ASN A 230 0.69 6.11 3.26
C ASN A 230 0.73 6.39 4.76
N ARG A 231 0.21 7.56 5.14
CA ARG A 231 -0.01 7.97 6.54
C ARG A 231 -1.28 7.40 7.18
N ASP A 232 -2.27 6.98 6.40
CA ASP A 232 -3.53 6.38 6.89
C ASP A 232 -3.55 4.86 6.70
N TRP A 233 -4.09 4.15 7.67
CA TRP A 233 -4.24 2.69 7.66
C TRP A 233 -5.29 2.21 6.66
N ASN A 234 -6.29 3.05 6.34
CA ASN A 234 -7.41 2.67 5.47
C ASN A 234 -7.13 2.94 3.99
N GLU A 235 -5.91 3.35 3.67
CA GLU A 235 -5.47 3.73 2.34
C GLU A 235 -4.39 2.77 1.88
N GLY A 236 -4.30 2.58 0.57
CA GLY A 236 -3.30 1.70 0.02
C GLY A 236 -3.77 0.87 -1.16
N VAL A 237 -3.19 -0.33 -1.26
CA VAL A 237 -3.40 -1.28 -2.33
C VAL A 237 -4.14 -2.49 -1.79
N PHE A 238 -5.24 -2.85 -2.45
CA PHE A 238 -6.15 -3.92 -2.03
C PHE A 238 -6.44 -4.84 -3.21
N TYR A 239 -6.56 -6.13 -2.94
CA TYR A 239 -6.99 -7.10 -3.93
C TYR A 239 -8.37 -7.66 -3.60
N ASN A 240 -9.25 -7.69 -4.60
CA ASN A 240 -10.54 -8.33 -4.55
C ASN A 240 -10.48 -9.67 -5.30
N PRO A 241 -10.49 -10.84 -4.62
CA PRO A 241 -10.40 -12.13 -5.27
C PRO A 241 -11.65 -12.51 -6.08
N GLN A 242 -12.82 -11.97 -5.75
CA GLN A 242 -14.06 -12.26 -6.47
C GLN A 242 -14.09 -11.60 -7.84
N THR A 243 -13.63 -10.35 -7.93
CA THR A 243 -13.57 -9.60 -9.20
C THR A 243 -12.20 -9.69 -9.88
N LYS A 244 -11.21 -10.30 -9.21
CA LYS A 244 -9.80 -10.31 -9.61
C LYS A 244 -9.31 -8.91 -9.96
N THR A 245 -9.51 -7.99 -9.03
CA THR A 245 -9.20 -6.56 -9.22
C THR A 245 -8.24 -6.10 -8.13
N VAL A 246 -7.18 -5.42 -8.52
CA VAL A 246 -6.32 -4.65 -7.62
C VAL A 246 -6.81 -3.21 -7.64
N GLU A 247 -7.09 -2.65 -6.47
CA GLU A 247 -7.48 -1.25 -6.30
C GLU A 247 -6.42 -0.54 -5.47
N ALA A 248 -5.93 0.60 -5.95
CA ALA A 248 -5.11 1.51 -5.18
C ALA A 248 -5.94 2.76 -4.87
N ASP A 249 -6.06 3.13 -3.60
CA ASP A 249 -6.82 4.30 -3.16
C ASP A 249 -6.11 4.97 -1.98
N PHE A 250 -5.51 6.14 -2.22
CA PHE A 250 -4.66 6.82 -1.25
C PHE A 250 -4.61 8.33 -1.49
N HIS A 251 -4.36 9.10 -0.42
CA HIS A 251 -4.05 10.51 -0.53
C HIS A 251 -2.57 10.74 -0.78
N PHE A 252 -2.24 11.88 -1.40
CA PHE A 252 -0.84 12.31 -1.43
C PHE A 252 -0.41 12.76 -0.04
N ASP A 253 0.80 12.36 0.31
CA ASP A 253 1.49 12.75 1.52
C ASP A 253 3.01 12.81 1.27
N ASP A 254 3.78 12.94 2.34
CA ASP A 254 5.24 13.03 2.28
C ASP A 254 5.93 11.68 1.99
N LEU A 255 5.20 10.57 2.02
CA LEU A 255 5.68 9.23 1.68
C LEU A 255 5.30 8.82 0.25
N THR A 256 4.09 9.18 -0.20
CA THR A 256 3.62 8.97 -1.57
C THR A 256 3.11 10.29 -2.15
N SER A 257 3.96 11.00 -2.89
CA SER A 257 3.67 12.34 -3.43
C SER A 257 3.11 12.35 -4.86
N SER A 258 2.93 11.18 -5.48
CA SER A 258 2.48 11.07 -6.87
C SER A 258 1.48 9.92 -7.06
N CYS A 259 0.74 9.96 -8.17
CA CYS A 259 -0.30 8.98 -8.48
C CYS A 259 0.17 8.10 -9.64
N ASP A 260 1.08 7.17 -9.40
CA ASP A 260 1.60 6.33 -10.48
C ASP A 260 0.65 5.20 -10.89
N CYS A 261 -0.50 5.55 -11.47
CA CYS A 261 -1.36 4.56 -12.12
C CYS A 261 -0.81 4.10 -13.48
N ALA A 262 0.39 4.51 -13.91
CA ALA A 262 0.84 4.42 -15.30
C ALA A 262 1.78 3.24 -15.55
N GLN A 263 1.32 2.02 -15.28
CA GLN A 263 1.97 0.83 -15.82
C GLN A 263 1.75 0.82 -17.36
N ASN A 264 2.80 1.11 -18.14
CA ASN A 264 2.87 1.01 -19.62
C ASN A 264 2.20 2.10 -20.50
N TYR A 265 2.17 3.38 -20.10
CA TYR A 265 1.69 4.48 -20.96
C TYR A 265 2.81 5.42 -21.46
N SER A 266 2.52 6.20 -22.50
CA SER A 266 3.42 7.21 -23.08
C SER A 266 3.86 8.24 -22.04
N GLU A 267 5.08 8.76 -22.19
CA GLU A 267 5.73 9.73 -21.28
C GLU A 267 4.81 10.91 -20.88
N GLU A 268 3.90 11.33 -21.74
CA GLU A 268 2.97 12.44 -21.52
C GLU A 268 1.90 12.16 -20.43
N ASP A 269 1.35 10.94 -20.38
CA ASP A 269 0.41 10.53 -19.33
C ASP A 269 1.16 10.31 -18.00
N ALA A 270 2.37 9.71 -18.08
CA ALA A 270 3.23 9.53 -16.91
C ALA A 270 3.65 10.87 -16.30
N TYR A 271 3.94 11.88 -17.12
CA TYR A 271 4.32 13.22 -16.67
C TYR A 271 3.22 13.88 -15.85
N PHE A 272 1.96 13.83 -16.31
CA PHE A 272 0.81 14.39 -15.58
C PHE A 272 0.62 13.72 -14.21
N PHE A 273 0.89 12.42 -14.10
CA PHE A 273 0.72 11.68 -12.85
C PHE A 273 1.92 11.76 -11.89
N GLN A 274 3.12 12.00 -12.41
CA GLN A 274 4.38 12.07 -11.65
C GLN A 274 4.74 13.47 -11.15
N HIS A 275 4.22 14.55 -11.78
CA HIS A 275 4.57 15.95 -11.45
C HIS A 275 3.40 16.75 -10.86
N THR A 276 2.39 16.09 -10.28
CA THR A 276 1.14 16.71 -9.78
C THR A 276 1.24 17.39 -8.42
N GLU A 277 2.44 17.67 -7.92
CA GLU A 277 2.56 18.84 -7.06
C GLU A 277 2.29 20.06 -7.95
N ASP A 278 1.02 20.41 -8.10
CA ASP A 278 0.59 21.75 -8.47
C ASP A 278 1.14 22.66 -7.36
N PRO A 279 2.33 23.26 -7.55
CA PRO A 279 3.05 23.90 -6.45
C PRO A 279 2.23 25.08 -5.96
N PHE A 280 1.44 25.66 -6.87
CA PHE A 280 0.54 26.76 -6.63
C PHE A 280 -0.56 26.38 -5.64
N TYR A 281 -1.18 25.21 -5.77
CA TYR A 281 -2.29 24.79 -4.93
C TYR A 281 -1.96 23.77 -3.84
N PHE A 282 -0.70 23.34 -3.71
CA PHE A 282 -0.27 22.32 -2.75
C PHE A 282 -0.77 22.54 -1.31
N ASN A 283 -0.85 23.81 -0.86
CA ASN A 283 -1.27 24.14 0.51
C ASN A 283 -2.79 24.23 0.71
N VAL A 284 -3.59 24.16 -0.35
CA VAL A 284 -5.05 24.33 -0.28
C VAL A 284 -5.83 23.14 -0.86
N LEU A 285 -5.19 22.31 -1.66
CA LEU A 285 -5.76 21.08 -2.20
C LEU A 285 -5.17 19.84 -1.53
N ARG A 286 -6.02 18.85 -1.29
CA ARG A 286 -5.61 17.47 -1.05
C ARG A 286 -5.86 16.65 -2.28
N TYR A 287 -4.88 15.84 -2.64
CA TYR A 287 -4.96 14.94 -3.77
C TYR A 287 -5.28 13.54 -3.27
N ARG A 288 -6.12 12.82 -4.02
CA ARG A 288 -6.44 11.41 -3.79
C ARG A 288 -6.34 10.66 -5.09
N CYS A 289 -5.42 9.72 -5.15
CA CYS A 289 -5.21 8.83 -6.28
C CYS A 289 -6.12 7.62 -6.16
N LYS A 290 -6.76 7.24 -7.26
CA LYS A 290 -7.50 5.98 -7.39
C LYS A 290 -7.11 5.27 -8.66
N CYS A 291 -6.53 4.08 -8.55
CA CYS A 291 -6.21 3.19 -9.66
C CYS A 291 -6.98 1.88 -9.51
N SER A 292 -7.39 1.28 -10.63
CA SER A 292 -7.99 -0.05 -10.64
C SER A 292 -7.39 -0.87 -11.77
N PHE A 293 -6.88 -2.05 -11.43
CA PHE A 293 -6.27 -3.00 -12.35
C PHE A 293 -7.06 -4.30 -12.34
N VAL A 294 -7.42 -4.81 -13.52
CA VAL A 294 -8.23 -6.03 -13.66
C VAL A 294 -7.35 -7.12 -14.26
N PHE A 295 -7.43 -8.32 -13.69
CA PHE A 295 -6.72 -9.47 -14.23
C PHE A 295 -7.31 -9.90 -15.56
N ASN A 296 -6.53 -9.86 -16.64
CA ASN A 296 -6.98 -10.20 -17.99
C ASN A 296 -6.80 -11.69 -18.36
N GLY A 297 -6.42 -12.53 -17.39
CA GLY A 297 -6.07 -13.94 -17.61
C GLY A 297 -4.56 -14.18 -17.74
N LYS A 298 -3.77 -13.12 -17.95
CA LYS A 298 -2.30 -13.18 -17.98
C LYS A 298 -1.66 -12.31 -16.92
N THR A 299 -2.01 -11.03 -16.85
CA THR A 299 -1.50 -10.06 -15.88
C THR A 299 -2.60 -9.07 -15.48
N PHE A 300 -2.30 -8.15 -14.58
CA PHE A 300 -3.18 -7.04 -14.22
C PHE A 300 -2.96 -5.87 -15.16
N GLU A 301 -4.04 -5.39 -15.77
CA GLU A 301 -4.03 -4.22 -16.64
C GLU A 301 -4.93 -3.13 -16.08
N ARG A 302 -4.50 -1.88 -16.22
CA ARG A 302 -5.26 -0.74 -15.73
C ARG A 302 -6.60 -0.66 -16.45
N SER A 303 -7.67 -0.72 -15.67
CA SER A 303 -9.03 -0.50 -16.15
C SER A 303 -9.49 0.95 -15.95
N LYS A 304 -9.07 1.59 -14.85
CA LYS A 304 -9.46 2.95 -14.49
C LYS A 304 -8.36 3.65 -13.71
N ALA A 305 -8.29 4.97 -13.87
CA ALA A 305 -7.50 5.86 -13.03
C ALA A 305 -8.27 7.17 -12.83
N SER A 306 -8.16 7.76 -11.65
CA SER A 306 -8.65 9.10 -11.38
C SER A 306 -7.83 9.79 -10.30
N LEU A 307 -7.56 11.06 -10.51
CA LEU A 307 -6.98 11.95 -9.51
C LEU A 307 -8.07 12.90 -9.01
N GLU A 308 -8.48 12.72 -7.76
CA GLU A 308 -9.43 13.62 -7.10
C GLU A 308 -8.67 14.74 -6.40
N ARG A 309 -9.14 15.98 -6.58
CA ARG A 309 -8.59 17.17 -5.93
C ARG A 309 -9.65 17.73 -5.00
N LYS A 310 -9.37 17.79 -3.70
CA LYS A 310 -10.31 18.28 -2.69
C LYS A 310 -9.83 19.60 -2.10
N TYR A 311 -10.66 20.62 -2.20
CA TYR A 311 -10.39 21.90 -1.56
C TYR A 311 -10.59 21.78 -0.04
N MET A 312 -9.55 22.12 0.73
CA MET A 312 -9.55 21.91 2.19
C MET A 312 -10.17 23.06 2.98
N GLY A 313 -10.29 24.25 2.37
CA GLY A 313 -10.88 25.44 3.01
C GLY A 313 -10.18 25.92 4.29
N ARG A 314 -9.07 25.29 4.68
CA ARG A 314 -8.25 25.60 5.85
C ARG A 314 -6.80 25.71 5.37
N GLY A 315 -6.38 26.91 5.00
CA GLY A 315 -5.05 27.16 4.43
C GLY A 315 -4.91 28.61 3.93
N SER A 316 -3.67 29.10 3.95
CA SER A 316 -3.16 30.48 4.08
C SER A 316 -3.53 31.50 3.01
N TYR A 317 -4.31 31.14 1.99
CA TYR A 317 -4.46 31.98 0.80
C TYR A 317 -5.62 32.95 0.98
N PRO A 318 -5.39 34.27 0.95
CA PRO A 318 -6.46 35.24 1.01
C PRO A 318 -7.46 35.02 -0.13
N GLU A 319 -8.73 34.85 0.23
CA GLU A 319 -9.82 34.78 -0.75
C GLU A 319 -10.13 36.20 -1.24
N VAL A 320 -9.93 36.45 -2.53
CA VAL A 320 -10.22 37.74 -3.18
C VAL A 320 -11.71 37.86 -3.46
N LEU A 321 -12.31 36.79 -3.98
CA LEU A 321 -13.71 36.69 -4.33
C LEU A 321 -14.17 35.23 -4.22
N SER A 322 -15.35 34.99 -3.66
CA SER A 322 -16.05 33.72 -3.84
C SER A 322 -17.56 33.90 -3.93
N PHE A 323 -18.23 32.99 -4.62
CA PHE A 323 -19.70 32.91 -4.66
C PHE A 323 -20.14 31.54 -5.14
N ARG A 324 -21.37 31.14 -4.79
CA ARG A 324 -22.00 29.92 -5.29
C ARG A 324 -22.86 30.20 -6.50
N LEU A 325 -22.90 29.27 -7.45
CA LEU A 325 -23.81 29.30 -8.59
C LEU A 325 -25.23 28.92 -8.13
N SER A 326 -26.23 29.68 -8.56
CA SER A 326 -27.61 29.49 -8.14
C SER A 326 -28.17 28.11 -8.54
N LYS A 327 -27.76 27.57 -9.69
CA LYS A 327 -28.34 26.34 -10.28
C LYS A 327 -27.83 25.05 -9.65
N ASN A 328 -26.54 24.92 -9.39
CA ASN A 328 -25.90 23.66 -8.98
C ASN A 328 -25.09 23.78 -7.68
N GLN A 329 -25.10 24.97 -7.05
CA GLN A 329 -24.40 25.24 -5.80
C GLN A 329 -22.88 25.02 -5.85
N LYS A 330 -22.30 24.89 -7.06
CA LYS A 330 -20.85 24.91 -7.25
C LYS A 330 -20.32 26.30 -6.87
N GLU A 331 -19.12 26.34 -6.34
CA GLU A 331 -18.49 27.56 -5.85
C GLU A 331 -17.39 28.00 -6.81
N VAL A 332 -17.41 29.28 -7.17
CA VAL A 332 -16.30 29.96 -7.84
C VAL A 332 -15.46 30.62 -6.74
N LYS A 333 -14.15 30.40 -6.76
CA LYS A 333 -13.21 31.03 -5.82
C LYS A 333 -12.03 31.64 -6.57
N LEU A 334 -11.66 32.85 -6.17
CA LEU A 334 -10.42 33.51 -6.51
C LEU A 334 -9.57 33.62 -5.24
N LEU A 335 -8.37 33.04 -5.28
CA LEU A 335 -7.45 32.94 -4.16
C LEU A 335 -6.13 33.62 -4.52
N MET A 336 -5.53 34.33 -3.58
CA MET A 336 -4.16 34.85 -3.74
C MET A 336 -3.17 33.86 -3.12
N ALA A 337 -2.30 33.27 -3.93
CA ALA A 337 -1.22 32.42 -3.44
C ALA A 337 -0.13 33.26 -2.73
N PRO A 338 0.80 32.65 -1.97
CA PRO A 338 1.78 33.35 -1.14
C PRO A 338 2.74 34.20 -1.96
N ASP A 339 3.03 33.79 -3.18
CA ASP A 339 3.90 34.52 -4.12
C ASP A 339 3.16 35.63 -4.86
N ALA A 340 1.92 35.92 -4.45
CA ALA A 340 1.05 36.92 -5.03
C ALA A 340 0.68 36.63 -6.50
N ALA A 341 0.42 35.37 -6.84
CA ALA A 341 -0.35 35.05 -8.03
C ALA A 341 -1.81 34.77 -7.68
N LEU A 342 -2.69 35.22 -8.57
CA LEU A 342 -4.11 34.93 -8.52
C LEU A 342 -4.36 33.52 -9.04
N GLY A 343 -5.16 32.77 -8.30
CA GLY A 343 -5.65 31.47 -8.69
C GLY A 343 -7.16 31.42 -8.70
N TYR A 344 -7.70 30.58 -9.56
CA TYR A 344 -9.11 30.30 -9.73
C TYR A 344 -9.42 28.83 -9.40
N LEU A 345 -10.47 28.60 -8.60
CA LEU A 345 -11.00 27.26 -8.35
C LEU A 345 -12.51 27.22 -8.65
N PHE A 346 -12.94 26.16 -9.33
CA PHE A 346 -14.34 25.79 -9.49
C PHE A 346 -14.64 24.52 -8.70
N VAL A 347 -15.37 24.67 -7.61
CA VAL A 347 -15.50 23.67 -6.55
C VAL A 347 -16.92 23.14 -6.47
N ARG A 348 -17.07 21.82 -6.37
CA ARG A 348 -18.37 21.15 -6.16
C ARG A 348 -18.87 21.28 -4.73
N PRO A 349 -20.17 21.03 -4.48
CA PRO A 349 -20.71 21.00 -3.11
C PRO A 349 -20.04 20.01 -2.15
N ASP A 350 -19.45 18.93 -2.67
CA ASP A 350 -18.66 17.95 -1.90
C ASP A 350 -17.18 18.34 -1.74
N SER A 351 -16.83 19.59 -2.10
CA SER A 351 -15.49 20.18 -2.04
C SER A 351 -14.48 19.62 -3.07
N LEU A 352 -14.92 18.80 -4.03
CA LEU A 352 -14.05 18.38 -5.13
C LEU A 352 -13.87 19.51 -6.15
N VAL A 353 -12.64 19.74 -6.58
CA VAL A 353 -12.27 20.73 -7.60
C VAL A 353 -12.51 20.13 -8.98
N GLU A 354 -13.45 20.71 -9.73
CA GLU A 354 -13.67 20.36 -11.13
C GLU A 354 -12.65 21.02 -12.04
N PHE A 355 -12.26 22.24 -11.71
CA PHE A 355 -11.36 23.04 -12.53
C PHE A 355 -10.54 24.00 -11.66
N SER A 356 -9.25 24.12 -11.97
CA SER A 356 -8.31 25.06 -11.37
C SER A 356 -7.54 25.79 -12.48
N TYR A 357 -7.15 27.03 -12.23
CA TYR A 357 -6.34 27.83 -13.14
C TYR A 357 -5.51 28.83 -12.33
N PRO A 358 -4.19 28.93 -12.53
CA PRO A 358 -3.40 28.15 -13.48
C PRO A 358 -3.24 26.67 -13.09
N ILE A 359 -2.89 25.81 -14.04
CA ILE A 359 -2.62 24.37 -13.75
C ILE A 359 -1.14 24.16 -13.39
N ASP A 360 -0.25 24.83 -14.12
CA ASP A 360 1.19 24.66 -13.99
C ASP A 360 1.84 25.94 -13.45
N ASN A 361 2.41 26.74 -14.35
CA ASN A 361 3.16 27.93 -14.01
C ASN A 361 2.29 29.19 -14.11
N PRO A 362 1.99 29.86 -12.99
CA PRO A 362 1.27 31.14 -12.99
C PRO A 362 1.94 32.25 -13.82
N MET A 363 3.24 32.14 -14.16
CA MET A 363 3.92 33.14 -14.99
C MET A 363 3.59 33.03 -16.48
N ASP A 364 3.06 31.89 -16.94
CA ASP A 364 2.72 31.65 -18.35
C ASP A 364 1.23 31.90 -18.64
N GLU A 365 0.46 32.24 -17.60
CA GLU A 365 -1.00 32.25 -17.62
C GLU A 365 -1.58 33.54 -17.03
N ASP A 366 -2.18 34.36 -17.89
CA ASP A 366 -2.59 35.72 -17.53
C ASP A 366 -4.08 35.83 -17.22
N PHE A 367 -4.41 36.53 -16.13
CA PHE A 367 -5.73 37.08 -15.89
C PHE A 367 -5.79 38.53 -16.40
N VAL A 368 -6.88 38.90 -17.06
CA VAL A 368 -7.13 40.25 -17.56
C VAL A 368 -8.26 40.90 -16.77
N LEU A 369 -7.93 41.90 -15.96
CA LEU A 369 -8.87 42.71 -15.21
C LEU A 369 -9.32 43.91 -16.05
N SER A 370 -10.63 44.17 -16.09
CA SER A 370 -11.16 45.34 -16.78
C SER A 370 -10.73 46.65 -16.10
N PRO A 371 -10.73 47.80 -16.82
CA PRO A 371 -10.41 49.10 -16.24
C PRO A 371 -11.24 49.43 -14.99
N ASN A 372 -12.54 49.11 -15.04
CA ASN A 372 -13.50 49.35 -13.96
C ASN A 372 -13.46 48.29 -12.85
N LYS A 373 -12.61 47.27 -12.98
CA LYS A 373 -12.51 46.11 -12.08
C LYS A 373 -13.85 45.40 -11.83
N ASP A 374 -14.72 45.41 -12.83
CA ASP A 374 -16.04 44.76 -12.82
C ASP A 374 -16.02 43.40 -13.50
N THR A 375 -14.95 43.09 -14.27
CA THR A 375 -14.77 41.79 -14.90
C THR A 375 -13.32 41.34 -14.86
N LEU A 376 -13.13 40.03 -14.70
CA LEU A 376 -11.83 39.35 -14.73
C LEU A 376 -11.93 38.21 -15.72
N SER A 377 -11.05 38.20 -16.73
CA SER A 377 -11.08 37.19 -17.80
C SER A 377 -9.79 36.40 -17.88
N PHE A 378 -9.85 35.14 -18.29
CA PHE A 378 -8.69 34.31 -18.59
C PHE A 378 -9.06 33.27 -19.65
N ASN A 379 -8.06 32.66 -20.29
CA ASN A 379 -8.27 31.64 -21.31
C ASN A 379 -7.64 30.33 -20.87
N ASN A 380 -8.32 29.21 -21.11
CA ASN A 380 -7.73 27.89 -21.00
C ASN A 380 -7.99 27.14 -22.32
N GLY A 381 -6.95 27.00 -23.14
CA GLY A 381 -7.05 26.55 -24.53
C GLY A 381 -8.04 27.41 -25.32
N ASP A 382 -8.99 26.76 -25.98
CA ASP A 382 -10.03 27.43 -26.79
C ASP A 382 -11.23 27.95 -25.97
N THR A 383 -11.16 27.89 -24.63
CA THR A 383 -12.25 28.34 -23.75
C THR A 383 -11.89 29.65 -23.07
N GLN A 384 -12.77 30.64 -23.21
CA GLN A 384 -12.66 31.92 -22.51
C GLN A 384 -13.58 31.95 -21.30
N TYR A 385 -13.04 32.37 -20.16
CA TYR A 385 -13.77 32.57 -18.90
C TYR A 385 -13.79 34.05 -18.57
N GLN A 386 -14.93 34.54 -18.07
CA GLN A 386 -15.07 35.91 -17.58
C GLN A 386 -15.94 35.92 -16.33
N ILE A 387 -15.35 36.26 -15.19
CA ILE A 387 -16.06 36.51 -13.93
C ILE A 387 -16.52 37.96 -13.95
N TYR A 388 -17.73 38.25 -13.48
CA TYR A 388 -18.29 39.60 -13.47
C TYR A 388 -19.00 39.93 -12.16
N GLU A 389 -18.93 41.21 -11.79
CA GLU A 389 -19.69 41.85 -10.71
C GLU A 389 -20.45 43.06 -11.28
N VAL A 390 -21.77 43.13 -11.06
CA VAL A 390 -22.58 44.29 -11.44
C VAL A 390 -23.06 45.00 -10.19
N GLU A 391 -22.60 46.23 -10.00
CA GLU A 391 -23.03 47.09 -8.92
C GLU A 391 -23.98 48.19 -9.38
N GLN A 392 -25.02 48.45 -8.60
CA GLN A 392 -25.90 49.60 -8.78
C GLN A 392 -26.02 50.33 -7.45
N ASN A 393 -25.77 51.64 -7.45
CA ASN A 393 -25.78 52.48 -6.24
C ASN A 393 -24.88 51.95 -5.11
N GLY A 394 -23.71 51.40 -5.46
CA GLY A 394 -22.75 50.83 -4.51
C GLY A 394 -23.17 49.51 -3.88
N LYS A 395 -24.23 48.86 -4.40
CA LYS A 395 -24.67 47.54 -3.96
C LYS A 395 -24.48 46.52 -5.08
N LEU A 396 -23.91 45.37 -4.75
CA LEU A 396 -23.83 44.23 -5.65
C LEU A 396 -25.25 43.76 -6.02
N THR A 397 -25.57 43.80 -7.30
CA THR A 397 -26.87 43.41 -7.86
C THR A 397 -26.82 42.12 -8.65
N GLU A 398 -25.69 41.85 -9.32
CA GLU A 398 -25.46 40.60 -10.02
C GLU A 398 -24.01 40.14 -9.87
N ILE A 399 -23.80 38.84 -9.87
CA ILE A 399 -22.49 38.20 -9.89
C ILE A 399 -22.60 36.92 -10.69
N GLY A 400 -21.55 36.54 -11.39
CA GLY A 400 -21.55 35.29 -12.14
C GLY A 400 -20.30 35.08 -12.97
N MET A 401 -20.40 34.11 -13.88
CA MET A 401 -19.36 33.79 -14.83
C MET A 401 -19.95 33.57 -16.21
N LEU A 402 -19.32 34.15 -17.23
CA LEU A 402 -19.56 33.86 -18.64
C LEU A 402 -18.46 32.90 -19.12
N VAL A 403 -18.87 31.79 -19.73
CA VAL A 403 -17.96 30.81 -20.33
C VAL A 403 -18.24 30.75 -21.82
N THR A 404 -17.21 30.94 -22.64
CA THR A 404 -17.32 30.86 -24.11
C THR A 404 -16.50 29.69 -24.61
N VAL A 405 -17.17 28.67 -25.16
CA VAL A 405 -16.53 27.47 -25.74
C VAL A 405 -16.87 27.43 -27.21
N GLN A 406 -15.87 27.45 -28.09
CA GLN A 406 -16.08 27.40 -29.56
C GLN A 406 -17.12 28.42 -30.06
N GLY A 407 -17.08 29.64 -29.51
CA GLY A 407 -18.01 30.73 -29.83
C GLY A 407 -19.40 30.64 -29.19
N LYS A 408 -19.75 29.54 -28.50
CA LYS A 408 -21.00 29.41 -27.74
C LYS A 408 -20.83 29.97 -26.33
N LYS A 409 -21.73 30.86 -25.94
CA LYS A 409 -21.73 31.53 -24.63
C LYS A 409 -22.67 30.85 -23.65
N TYR A 410 -22.17 30.61 -22.44
CA TYR A 410 -22.89 30.03 -21.32
C TYR A 410 -22.79 30.98 -20.13
N THR A 411 -23.93 31.42 -19.61
CA THR A 411 -23.99 32.27 -18.41
C THR A 411 -24.26 31.41 -17.18
N LEU A 412 -23.36 31.47 -16.21
CA LEU A 412 -23.46 30.82 -14.92
C LEU A 412 -23.75 31.87 -13.85
N GLN A 413 -25.03 32.01 -13.52
CA GLN A 413 -25.50 33.00 -12.55
C GLN A 413 -25.10 32.61 -11.12
N GLY A 414 -24.50 33.56 -10.41
CA GLY A 414 -24.15 33.45 -9.00
C GLY A 414 -25.28 33.90 -8.07
N ASP A 415 -25.32 33.32 -6.88
CA ASP A 415 -26.16 33.76 -5.76
C ASP A 415 -25.44 34.87 -5.00
N ILE A 416 -25.93 36.11 -5.18
CA ILE A 416 -25.40 37.32 -4.54
C ILE A 416 -25.34 37.22 -3.01
N THR A 417 -26.20 36.40 -2.38
CA THR A 417 -26.22 36.25 -0.91
C THR A 417 -25.06 35.43 -0.39
N THR A 418 -24.41 34.67 -1.26
CA THR A 418 -23.24 33.84 -0.95
C THR A 418 -21.92 34.53 -1.29
N ALA A 419 -21.98 35.69 -1.95
CA ALA A 419 -20.80 36.41 -2.40
C ALA A 419 -19.96 36.92 -1.22
N LYS A 420 -18.64 36.71 -1.30
CA LYS A 420 -17.64 37.22 -0.38
C LYS A 420 -16.51 37.85 -1.17
N GLY A 421 -15.95 38.96 -0.69
CA GLY A 421 -14.87 39.65 -1.40
C GLY A 421 -15.38 40.53 -2.55
N SER A 422 -14.49 40.93 -3.45
CA SER A 422 -14.80 41.69 -4.68
C SER A 422 -13.57 41.80 -5.58
N LEU A 423 -13.77 41.80 -6.90
CA LEU A 423 -12.73 42.09 -7.90
C LEU A 423 -12.11 43.48 -7.71
N LYS A 424 -12.86 44.44 -7.15
CA LYS A 424 -12.32 45.79 -6.85
C LYS A 424 -11.20 45.77 -5.82
N LYS A 425 -11.14 44.74 -4.97
CA LYS A 425 -10.08 44.54 -3.98
C LYS A 425 -8.83 43.91 -4.57
N LEU A 426 -8.87 43.47 -5.83
CA LEU A 426 -7.71 42.90 -6.49
C LEU A 426 -6.67 44.01 -6.73
N ASP A 427 -5.51 43.82 -6.12
CA ASP A 427 -4.36 44.69 -6.25
C ASP A 427 -3.45 44.18 -7.36
N VAL A 428 -3.54 44.83 -8.52
CA VAL A 428 -2.81 44.45 -9.74
C VAL A 428 -1.31 44.70 -9.60
N GLU A 429 -0.89 45.63 -8.73
CA GLU A 429 0.55 45.92 -8.52
C GLU A 429 1.25 44.78 -7.78
N HIS A 430 0.49 44.02 -6.98
CA HIS A 430 1.00 42.90 -6.22
C HIS A 430 0.67 41.55 -6.86
N ALA A 431 -0.37 41.46 -7.69
CA ALA A 431 -0.77 40.24 -8.37
C ALA A 431 -0.05 40.06 -9.72
N TYR A 432 1.10 39.37 -9.76
CA TYR A 432 1.99 39.41 -10.93
C TYR A 432 1.41 38.79 -12.21
N ASN A 433 0.44 37.88 -12.10
CA ASN A 433 -0.23 37.26 -13.24
C ASN A 433 -1.58 37.92 -13.57
N VAL A 434 -1.81 39.14 -13.08
CA VAL A 434 -3.00 39.93 -13.38
C VAL A 434 -2.58 41.18 -14.17
N PHE A 435 -3.21 41.38 -15.32
CA PHE A 435 -3.00 42.53 -16.18
C PHE A 435 -4.26 43.38 -16.22
N GLN A 436 -4.11 44.68 -15.96
CA GLN A 436 -5.21 45.62 -16.17
C GLN A 436 -5.24 46.04 -17.63
N LYS A 437 -6.38 45.81 -18.29
CA LYS A 437 -6.58 46.29 -19.65
C LYS A 437 -6.55 47.83 -19.65
N LEU A 438 -5.69 48.42 -20.48
CA LEU A 438 -5.68 49.86 -20.74
C LEU A 438 -6.76 50.19 -21.78
N ASP A 439 -7.44 51.31 -21.58
CA ASP A 439 -8.49 51.82 -22.47
C ASP A 439 -7.99 52.19 -23.88
#